data_AF-X1RXD2-F1
#
_entry.id   AF-X1RXD2-F1
#
_cell.length_a   1.000
_cell.length_b   1.000
_cell.length_c   1.000
_cell.angle_alpha   90.00
_cell.angle_beta   90.00
_cell.angle_gamma   90.00
#
_symmetry.space_group_name_H-M   'P 1'
#
loop_
_entity.id
_entity.type
_entity.pdbx_description
1 polymer ?
#
loop_
_entity_poly.entity_id
_entity_poly.type
_entity_poly.pdbx_seq_one_letter_code
_entity_poly.pdbx_strand_id
1 'polypeptide(L)'
;MVYTVPEKNTVGLGIHATVELDGRLRLGPNALYIGKGSYDYFVDPGHKEHFYYFAKRFLPFLEPEDLNPDQAGIRPKLQKPDDPVRDFIINEESDKGFPGLINLIGIESPGLTACLSIGRYVRKLIRT
;
A
#
# COMPACT_ATOMS: atom_id res chain seq x y z
N MET A 1 -7.55 -4.95 -14.45
CA MET A 1 -7.40 -3.80 -13.53
C MET A 1 -7.47 -2.52 -14.34
N VAL A 2 -8.03 -1.46 -13.78
CA VAL A 2 -8.02 -0.12 -14.38
C VAL A 2 -7.29 0.82 -13.42
N TYR A 3 -6.14 1.36 -13.86
CA TYR A 3 -5.40 2.39 -13.12
C TYR A 3 -5.68 3.76 -13.73
N THR A 4 -6.08 4.71 -12.89
CA THR A 4 -6.10 6.12 -13.27
C THR A 4 -4.70 6.71 -13.21
N VAL A 5 -4.44 7.75 -13.99
CA VAL A 5 -3.20 8.54 -13.86
C VAL A 5 -3.17 9.15 -12.45
N PRO A 6 -2.09 8.94 -11.67
CA PRO A 6 -1.99 9.51 -10.33
C PRO A 6 -2.02 11.04 -10.38
N GLU A 7 -2.75 11.67 -9.47
CA GLU A 7 -2.75 13.12 -9.34
C GLU A 7 -1.41 13.61 -8.74
N LYS A 8 -1.01 14.84 -9.06
CA LYS A 8 0.20 15.42 -8.46
C LYS A 8 0.03 15.47 -6.94
N ASN A 9 1.00 14.93 -6.20
CA ASN A 9 1.05 14.88 -4.73
C ASN A 9 0.16 13.82 -4.04
N THR A 10 -0.33 12.79 -4.73
CA THR A 10 -1.00 11.68 -4.03
C THR A 10 0.00 10.76 -3.33
N VAL A 11 -0.33 10.35 -2.09
CA VAL A 11 0.43 9.41 -1.23
C VAL A 11 0.47 7.97 -1.82
N GLY A 12 -0.10 7.78 -3.02
CA GLY A 12 -0.14 6.54 -3.79
C GLY A 12 -0.66 6.77 -5.20
N LEU A 13 -1.05 5.69 -5.89
CA LEU A 13 -1.52 5.70 -7.28
C LEU A 13 -2.96 6.24 -7.47
N GLY A 14 -3.67 6.50 -6.38
CA GLY A 14 -5.11 6.81 -6.40
C GLY A 14 -6.00 5.55 -6.36
N ILE A 15 -7.30 5.79 -6.28
CA ILE A 15 -8.32 4.73 -6.23
C ILE A 15 -8.36 4.04 -7.60
N HIS A 16 -8.10 2.74 -7.64
CA HIS A 16 -8.18 1.93 -8.85
C HIS A 16 -9.21 0.81 -8.69
N ALA A 17 -9.56 0.18 -9.81
CA ALA A 17 -10.50 -0.94 -9.82
C ALA A 17 -9.77 -2.27 -10.08
N THR A 18 -9.95 -3.20 -9.15
CA THR A 18 -9.38 -4.55 -9.19
C THR A 18 -10.51 -5.56 -9.15
N VAL A 19 -10.47 -6.54 -10.05
CA VAL A 19 -11.41 -7.68 -10.04
C VAL A 19 -10.81 -8.75 -9.15
N GLU A 20 -11.59 -9.20 -8.16
CA GLU A 20 -11.22 -10.27 -7.25
C GLU A 20 -11.43 -11.64 -7.89
N LEU A 21 -10.89 -12.69 -7.27
CA LEU A 21 -11.00 -14.06 -7.80
C LEU A 21 -12.45 -14.59 -7.81
N ASP A 22 -13.32 -14.03 -6.99
CA ASP A 22 -14.76 -14.36 -6.97
C ASP A 22 -15.60 -13.48 -7.91
N GLY A 23 -14.94 -12.64 -8.72
CA GLY A 23 -15.59 -11.76 -9.69
C GLY A 23 -16.08 -10.43 -9.11
N ARG A 24 -15.95 -10.19 -7.80
CA ARG A 24 -16.29 -8.88 -7.21
C ARG A 24 -15.32 -7.80 -7.67
N LEU A 25 -15.80 -6.56 -7.75
CA LEU A 25 -14.99 -5.40 -8.05
C LEU A 25 -14.62 -4.67 -6.76
N ARG A 26 -13.32 -4.56 -6.48
CA ARG A 26 -12.79 -3.75 -5.38
C ARG A 26 -12.30 -2.42 -5.91
N LEU A 27 -12.75 -1.34 -5.27
CA LEU A 27 -12.21 -0.01 -5.47
C LEU A 27 -11.21 0.31 -4.38
N GLY A 28 -10.12 0.98 -4.75
CA GLY A 28 -9.20 1.54 -3.79
C GLY A 28 -7.75 1.29 -4.13
N PRO A 29 -6.87 1.42 -3.14
CA PRO A 29 -7.14 2.08 -1.87
C PRO A 29 -7.10 3.60 -2.03
N ASN A 30 -7.81 4.34 -1.18
CA ASN A 30 -7.37 5.69 -0.84
C ASN A 30 -6.11 5.59 0.05
N ALA A 31 -5.38 6.69 0.22
CA ALA A 31 -4.17 6.69 1.03
C ALA A 31 -4.14 7.92 1.94
N LEU A 32 -4.06 7.68 3.24
CA LEU A 32 -4.03 8.71 4.28
C LEU A 32 -2.86 8.42 5.23
N TYR A 33 -2.19 9.47 5.69
CA TYR A 33 -1.24 9.35 6.79
C TYR A 33 -1.99 9.31 8.12
N ILE A 34 -1.60 8.40 9.00
CA ILE A 34 -2.14 8.27 10.36
C ILE A 34 -1.10 8.73 11.38
N GLY A 35 -1.57 9.12 12.57
CA GLY A 35 -0.69 9.54 13.67
C GLY A 35 0.30 8.45 14.09
N LYS A 36 1.49 8.86 14.56
CA LYS A 36 2.55 7.92 15.00
C LYS A 36 2.01 7.02 16.12
N GLY A 37 2.18 5.70 15.95
CA GLY A 37 1.73 4.70 16.92
C GLY A 37 0.22 4.42 16.86
N SER A 38 -0.51 5.06 15.95
CA SER A 38 -1.88 4.66 15.63
C SER A 38 -1.85 3.44 14.71
N TYR A 39 -2.61 2.42 15.06
CA TYR A 39 -2.84 1.22 14.25
C TYR A 39 -4.35 1.04 14.05
N ASP A 40 -5.01 2.10 13.59
CA ASP A 40 -6.44 2.09 13.34
C ASP A 40 -6.74 1.43 11.99
N TYR A 41 -7.50 0.34 12.05
CA TYR A 41 -7.99 -0.41 10.89
C TYR A 41 -9.50 -0.22 10.69
N PHE A 42 -10.12 0.72 11.41
CA PHE A 42 -11.52 1.05 11.23
C PHE A 42 -11.78 1.54 9.80
N VAL A 43 -12.77 0.94 9.14
CA VAL A 43 -13.21 1.33 7.80
C VAL A 43 -14.31 2.37 7.95
N ASP A 44 -13.93 3.66 7.92
CA ASP A 44 -14.88 4.76 8.01
C ASP A 44 -15.81 4.80 6.78
N PRO A 45 -17.13 4.55 6.95
CA PRO A 45 -18.09 4.65 5.86
C PRO A 45 -18.19 6.07 5.26
N GLY A 46 -17.75 7.10 5.98
CA GLY A 46 -17.69 8.48 5.50
C GLY A 46 -16.81 8.67 4.27
N HIS A 47 -15.88 7.76 3.98
CA HIS A 47 -15.08 7.80 2.75
C HIS A 47 -15.85 7.38 1.48
N LYS A 48 -17.07 6.85 1.61
CA LYS A 48 -17.86 6.32 0.49
C LYS A 48 -18.03 7.33 -0.64
N GLU A 49 -18.35 8.59 -0.33
CA GLU A 49 -18.54 9.63 -1.35
C GLU A 49 -17.28 9.88 -2.17
N HIS A 50 -16.10 9.90 -1.53
CA HIS A 50 -14.83 10.09 -2.23
C HIS A 50 -14.57 8.94 -3.22
N PHE A 51 -14.80 7.69 -2.81
CA PHE A 51 -14.68 6.54 -3.71
C PHE A 51 -15.67 6.61 -4.86
N TYR A 52 -16.92 6.98 -4.58
CA TYR A 52 -17.97 7.12 -5.58
C TYR A 52 -17.60 8.13 -6.67
N TYR A 53 -17.31 9.38 -6.30
CA TYR A 53 -17.01 10.43 -7.26
C TYR A 53 -15.72 10.16 -8.04
N PHE A 54 -14.71 9.57 -7.40
CA PHE A 54 -13.48 9.20 -8.10
C PHE A 54 -13.74 8.08 -9.12
N ALA A 55 -14.45 7.02 -8.72
CA ALA A 55 -14.70 5.86 -9.57
C ALA A 55 -15.69 6.14 -10.70
N LYS A 56 -16.70 7.00 -10.49
CA LYS A 56 -17.69 7.39 -11.52
C LYS A 56 -17.03 7.96 -12.78
N ARG A 57 -15.80 8.52 -12.67
CA ARG A 57 -14.99 8.99 -13.81
C ARG A 57 -14.65 7.88 -14.82
N PHE A 58 -14.54 6.63 -14.38
CA PHE A 58 -14.20 5.48 -15.24
C PHE A 58 -15.20 4.31 -15.13
N LEU A 59 -16.17 4.40 -14.21
CA LEU A 59 -17.34 3.51 -14.07
C LEU A 59 -18.62 4.37 -14.09
N PRO A 60 -19.05 4.90 -15.24
CA PRO A 60 -20.15 5.87 -15.31
C PRO A 60 -21.50 5.30 -14.84
N PHE A 61 -21.65 3.98 -14.85
CA PHE A 61 -22.85 3.26 -14.39
C PHE A 61 -22.88 2.99 -12.88
N LEU A 62 -21.80 3.29 -12.14
CA LEU A 62 -21.70 3.02 -10.70
C LEU A 62 -22.69 3.89 -9.94
N GLU A 63 -23.59 3.34 -9.14
CA GLU A 63 -24.46 4.10 -8.24
C GLU A 63 -23.90 4.10 -6.80
N PRO A 64 -24.24 5.09 -5.95
CA PRO A 64 -23.73 5.13 -4.58
C PRO A 64 -24.05 3.84 -3.80
N GLU A 65 -25.21 3.22 -4.04
CA GLU A 65 -25.69 2.01 -3.37
C GLU A 65 -24.84 0.77 -3.70
N ASP A 66 -24.10 0.78 -4.81
CA ASP A 66 -23.21 -0.31 -5.21
C ASP A 66 -21.96 -0.40 -4.31
N LEU A 67 -21.64 0.68 -3.58
CA LEU A 67 -20.45 0.75 -2.73
C LEU A 67 -20.74 0.35 -1.28
N ASN A 68 -19.96 -0.63 -0.82
CA ASN A 68 -19.96 -1.11 0.55
C ASN A 68 -18.55 -0.95 1.18
N PRO A 69 -18.45 -0.59 2.47
CA PRO A 69 -17.19 -0.68 3.20
C PRO A 69 -16.61 -2.09 3.12
N ASP A 70 -15.29 -2.20 2.99
CA ASP A 70 -14.61 -3.48 2.78
C ASP A 70 -13.47 -3.69 3.77
N GLN A 71 -12.29 -3.11 3.51
CA GLN A 71 -11.11 -3.31 4.36
C GLN A 71 -10.20 -2.08 4.42
N ALA A 72 -9.37 -2.04 5.47
CA ALA A 72 -8.27 -1.10 5.64
C ALA A 72 -6.94 -1.84 5.79
N GLY A 73 -5.85 -1.17 5.44
CA GLY A 73 -4.50 -1.70 5.61
C GLY A 73 -3.49 -0.58 5.84
N ILE A 74 -2.47 -0.85 6.66
CA ILE A 74 -1.43 0.10 7.00
C ILE A 74 -0.14 -0.26 6.26
N ARG A 75 0.43 0.69 5.54
CA ARG A 75 1.72 0.52 4.86
C ARG A 75 2.87 0.91 5.80
N PRO A 76 3.94 0.11 5.88
CA PRO A 76 5.13 0.47 6.66
C PRO A 76 5.94 1.54 5.92
N LYS A 77 5.47 2.79 5.89
CA LYS A 77 6.12 3.89 5.16
C LYS A 77 7.41 4.34 5.86
N LEU A 78 8.47 4.57 5.07
CA LEU A 78 9.71 5.22 5.53
C LEU A 78 9.68 6.75 5.45
N GLN A 79 8.69 7.30 4.74
CA GLN A 79 8.57 8.71 4.37
C GLN A 79 7.41 9.34 5.14
N LYS A 80 7.58 10.58 5.59
CA LYS A 80 6.49 11.44 6.06
C LYS A 80 5.77 12.08 4.86
N PRO A 81 4.63 12.77 5.07
CA PRO A 81 4.09 13.65 4.04
C PRO A 81 5.18 14.58 3.48
N ASP A 82 5.18 14.76 2.16
CA ASP A 82 6.10 15.63 1.40
C ASP A 82 7.59 15.21 1.36
N ASP A 83 7.98 14.12 2.03
CA ASP A 83 9.34 13.57 1.90
C ASP A 83 9.56 12.97 0.49
N PRO A 84 10.80 13.00 -0.04
CA PRO A 84 11.13 12.31 -1.28
C PRO A 84 10.95 10.79 -1.14
N VAL A 85 10.62 10.13 -2.25
CA VAL A 85 10.51 8.67 -2.32
C VAL A 85 11.81 8.01 -1.84
N ARG A 86 11.66 6.97 -1.02
CA ARG A 86 12.71 6.12 -0.45
C ARG A 86 12.41 4.66 -0.74
N ASP A 87 13.46 3.92 -1.08
CA ASP A 87 13.39 2.49 -1.33
C ASP A 87 13.33 1.67 -0.03
N PHE A 88 13.07 0.37 -0.16
CA PHE A 88 13.12 -0.61 0.93
C PHE A 88 14.50 -0.62 1.60
N ILE A 89 14.52 -0.85 2.91
CA ILE A 89 15.75 -1.14 3.64
C ILE A 89 15.81 -2.64 3.84
N ILE A 90 16.77 -3.29 3.18
CA ILE A 90 17.10 -4.70 3.39
C ILE A 90 18.59 -4.80 3.67
N ASN A 91 18.96 -4.91 4.95
CA ASN A 91 20.35 -4.83 5.39
C ASN A 91 20.70 -5.87 6.45
N GLU A 92 21.90 -6.45 6.34
CA GLU A 92 22.51 -7.24 7.42
C GLU A 92 23.37 -6.31 8.28
N GLU A 93 23.23 -6.39 9.60
CA GLU A 93 23.67 -5.35 10.53
C GLU A 93 25.00 -5.66 11.23
N SER A 94 25.85 -6.52 10.65
CA SER A 94 27.20 -6.81 11.18
C SER A 94 28.04 -5.54 11.32
N ASP A 95 27.96 -4.62 10.36
CA ASP A 95 28.70 -3.34 10.39
C ASP A 95 28.26 -2.41 11.54
N LYS A 96 27.11 -2.70 12.17
CA LYS A 96 26.60 -2.00 13.35
C LYS A 96 26.78 -2.81 14.64
N GLY A 97 27.50 -3.93 14.59
CA GLY A 97 27.75 -4.80 15.75
C GLY A 97 26.64 -5.81 16.03
N PHE A 98 25.73 -6.06 15.09
CA PHE A 98 24.62 -7.03 15.24
C PHE A 98 24.73 -8.16 14.20
N PRO A 99 25.75 -9.02 14.28
CA PRO A 99 25.95 -10.08 13.30
C PRO A 99 24.77 -11.06 13.29
N GLY A 100 24.27 -11.35 12.09
CA GLY A 100 23.13 -12.24 11.85
C GLY A 100 21.76 -11.55 11.94
N LEU A 101 21.69 -10.27 12.35
CA LEU A 101 20.45 -9.51 12.31
C LEU A 101 20.24 -8.93 10.90
N ILE A 102 19.10 -9.25 10.29
CA ILE A 102 18.70 -8.72 8.98
C ILE A 102 17.42 -7.89 9.12
N ASN A 103 17.51 -6.60 8.82
CA ASN A 103 16.39 -5.67 8.84
C ASN A 103 15.66 -5.65 7.49
N LEU A 104 14.33 -5.83 7.51
CA LEU A 104 13.44 -5.58 6.38
C LEU A 104 12.47 -4.46 6.80
N ILE A 105 12.78 -3.22 6.44
CA ILE A 105 12.03 -2.03 6.85
C ILE A 105 11.50 -1.34 5.60
N GLY A 106 10.29 -0.82 5.68
CA GLY A 106 9.75 -0.05 4.55
C GLY A 106 9.10 -0.90 3.47
N ILE A 107 8.89 -2.20 3.69
CA ILE A 107 8.40 -3.14 2.67
C ILE A 107 6.90 -2.89 2.39
N GLU A 108 6.60 -1.80 1.71
CA GLU A 108 5.26 -1.47 1.19
C GLU A 108 5.06 -2.05 -0.21
N SER A 109 4.10 -1.55 -1.00
CA SER A 109 3.95 -1.98 -2.40
C SER A 109 5.21 -1.65 -3.22
N PRO A 110 5.73 -2.57 -4.06
CA PRO A 110 5.18 -3.86 -4.48
C PRO A 110 5.75 -5.08 -3.71
N GLY A 111 5.84 -5.00 -2.38
CA GLY A 111 6.50 -5.99 -1.52
C GLY A 111 5.93 -7.40 -1.61
N LEU A 112 4.61 -7.55 -1.75
CA LEU A 112 3.99 -8.86 -1.99
C LEU A 112 4.43 -9.44 -3.34
N THR A 113 4.39 -8.65 -4.41
CA THR A 113 4.86 -9.08 -5.74
C THR A 113 6.34 -9.44 -5.72
N ALA A 114 7.15 -8.71 -4.94
CA ALA A 114 8.59 -8.90 -4.83
C ALA A 114 8.99 -9.94 -3.76
N CYS A 115 8.06 -10.58 -3.04
CA CYS A 115 8.36 -11.33 -1.82
C CYS A 115 9.39 -12.46 -2.02
N LEU A 116 9.28 -13.19 -3.14
CA LEU A 116 10.22 -14.27 -3.47
C LEU A 116 11.62 -13.73 -3.83
N SER A 117 11.68 -12.59 -4.52
CA SER A 117 12.94 -11.92 -4.85
C SER A 117 13.61 -11.36 -3.59
N ILE A 118 12.83 -10.77 -2.68
CA ILE A 118 13.29 -10.32 -1.36
C ILE A 118 13.86 -11.52 -0.59
N GLY A 119 13.15 -12.64 -0.52
CA GLY A 119 13.63 -13.86 0.16
C GLY A 119 14.95 -14.38 -0.41
N ARG A 120 15.09 -14.41 -1.74
CA ARG A 120 16.37 -14.79 -2.40
C ARG A 120 17.49 -13.80 -2.10
N TYR A 121 17.19 -12.50 -2.01
CA TYR A 121 18.17 -11.48 -1.67
C TYR A 121 18.63 -11.64 -0.22
N VAL A 122 17.70 -11.78 0.73
CA VAL A 122 17.99 -12.07 2.14
C VAL A 122 18.86 -13.32 2.29
N ARG A 123 18.56 -14.41 1.57
CA ARG A 123 19.40 -15.61 1.57
C ARG A 123 20.86 -15.33 1.21
N LYS A 124 21.14 -14.42 0.28
CA LYS A 124 22.52 -14.07 -0.12
C LYS A 124 23.25 -13.26 0.96
N LEU A 125 22.52 -12.58 1.85
CA LEU A 125 23.09 -11.83 2.96
C LEU A 125 23.48 -12.75 4.13
N ILE A 126 22.81 -13.91 4.26
CA ILE A 126 23.13 -14.90 5.29
C ILE A 126 24.47 -15.56 4.94
N ARG A 127 25.51 -15.23 5.72
CA ARG A 127 26.78 -15.97 5.71
C ARG A 127 26.55 -17.27 6.47
N THR A 128 26.69 -18.40 5.76
CA THR A 128 26.69 -19.75 6.34
C THR A 128 28.12 -20.23 6.53
#